data_AF-A0AAW7Q8T4-F1
#
_entry.id   AF-A0AAW7Q8T4-F1
#
_cell.length_a   1.000
_cell.length_b   1.000
_cell.length_c   1.000
_cell.angle_alpha   90.00
_cell.angle_beta   90.00
_cell.angle_gamma   90.00
#
_symmetry.space_group_name_H-M   'P 1'
#
loop_
_entity.id
_entity.type
_entity.pdbx_description
1 polymer ?
#
loop_
_entity_poly.entity_id
_entity_poly.type
_entity_poly.pdbx_seq_one_letter_code
_entity_poly.pdbx_strand_id
1 'polypeptide(L)' 'MVEIDKFKVKELMAKKQIATLQELANSLGISKTQVSNILSDKFVPIKSNVVELAEFFGVSPLEIVKEKDLKENK' A
#
# COMPACT_ATOMS: atom_id res chain seq x y z
N MET A 1 12.08 10.38 -3.37
CA MET A 1 11.62 9.41 -2.34
C MET A 1 10.47 8.63 -2.94
N VAL A 2 10.27 7.36 -2.60
CA VAL A 2 9.10 6.57 -3.08
C VAL A 2 8.03 6.51 -2.00
N GLU A 3 6.77 6.41 -2.39
CA GLU A 3 5.63 6.24 -1.47
C GLU A 3 4.65 5.18 -1.99
N ILE A 4 3.83 4.61 -1.12
CA ILE A 4 2.77 3.68 -1.52
C ILE A 4 1.68 4.45 -2.29
N ASP A 5 1.29 3.92 -3.44
CA ASP A 5 0.12 4.41 -4.16
C ASP A 5 -1.17 3.89 -3.51
N LYS A 6 -1.74 4.70 -2.62
CA LYS A 6 -3.00 4.41 -1.94
C LYS A 6 -4.17 4.22 -2.90
N PHE A 7 -4.15 4.89 -4.06
CA PHE A 7 -5.20 4.73 -5.05
C PHE A 7 -5.11 3.36 -5.69
N LYS A 8 -3.90 2.93 -6.05
CA LYS A 8 -3.67 1.57 -6.55
C LYS A 8 -4.06 0.52 -5.52
N VAL A 9 -3.65 0.67 -4.27
CA VAL A 9 -4.04 -0.28 -3.21
C VAL A 9 -5.55 -0.36 -3.05
N LYS A 10 -6.27 0.78 -3.08
CA LYS A 10 -7.75 0.77 -3.05
C LYS A 10 -8.37 0.10 -4.27
N GLU A 11 -7.82 0.29 -5.45
CA GLU A 11 -8.24 -0.41 -6.68
C GLU A 11 -8.09 -1.93 -6.53
N LEU A 12 -6.95 -2.38 -5.99
CA LEU A 12 -6.66 -3.79 -5.76
C LEU A 12 -7.53 -4.40 -4.65
N MET A 13 -7.80 -3.63 -3.59
CA MET A 13 -8.78 -4.00 -2.57
C MET A 13 -10.17 -4.23 -3.18
N ALA A 14 -10.64 -3.31 -4.03
CA ALA A 14 -11.92 -3.45 -4.72
C ALA A 14 -11.97 -4.70 -5.62
N LYS A 15 -10.89 -4.98 -6.36
CA LYS A 15 -10.77 -6.21 -7.17
C LYS A 15 -10.87 -7.49 -6.36
N LYS A 16 -10.36 -7.49 -5.12
CA LYS A 16 -10.44 -8.63 -4.18
C LYS A 16 -11.68 -8.60 -3.27
N GLN A 17 -12.64 -7.70 -3.51
CA GLN A 17 -13.83 -7.54 -2.68
C GLN A 17 -13.53 -7.19 -1.21
N ILE A 18 -12.41 -6.50 -0.97
CA ILE A 18 -12.03 -5.98 0.35
C ILE A 18 -12.59 -4.57 0.47
N ALA A 19 -13.62 -4.40 1.29
CA ALA A 19 -14.30 -3.13 1.48
C ALA A 19 -13.61 -2.26 2.54
N THR A 20 -12.92 -2.88 3.50
CA THR A 20 -12.37 -2.16 4.66
C THR A 20 -10.88 -2.41 4.90
N LEU A 21 -10.22 -1.45 5.55
CA LEU A 21 -8.84 -1.64 6.02
C LEU A 21 -8.72 -2.74 7.07
N GLN A 22 -9.79 -3.03 7.81
CA GLN A 22 -9.82 -4.11 8.78
C GLN A 22 -9.79 -5.48 8.08
N GLU A 23 -10.55 -5.65 7.00
CA GLU A 23 -10.52 -6.86 6.18
C GLU A 23 -9.16 -7.04 5.50
N LEU A 24 -8.55 -5.97 5.00
CA LEU A 24 -7.19 -6.01 4.48
C LEU A 24 -6.19 -6.44 5.55
N ALA A 25 -6.29 -5.86 6.75
CA ALA A 25 -5.44 -6.19 7.88
C ALA A 25 -5.56 -7.67 8.27
N ASN A 26 -6.81 -8.17 8.38
CA ASN A 26 -7.10 -9.57 8.65
C ASN A 26 -6.52 -10.50 7.57
N SER A 27 -6.62 -10.10 6.30
CA SER A 27 -6.13 -10.90 5.16
C SER A 27 -4.60 -10.95 5.09
N LEU A 28 -3.94 -9.88 5.54
CA LEU A 28 -2.47 -9.79 5.64
C LEU A 28 -1.94 -10.35 6.97
N GLY A 29 -2.80 -10.72 7.92
CA GLY A 29 -2.39 -11.17 9.25
C GLY A 29 -1.74 -10.07 10.11
N ILE A 30 -2.02 -8.80 9.83
CA ILE A 30 -1.45 -7.64 10.56
C ILE A 30 -2.57 -6.82 11.21
N SER A 31 -2.20 -5.82 12.02
CA SER A 31 -3.17 -4.92 12.65
C SER A 31 -3.67 -3.84 11.69
N LYS A 32 -4.90 -3.35 11.92
CA LYS A 32 -5.46 -2.19 11.21
C LYS A 32 -4.56 -0.96 11.28
N THR A 33 -3.90 -0.75 12.43
CA THR A 33 -2.96 0.35 12.63
C THR A 33 -1.74 0.20 11.73
N GLN A 34 -1.22 -1.02 11.56
CA GLN A 34 -0.13 -1.28 10.62
C GLN A 34 -0.54 -1.01 9.18
N VAL A 35 -1.73 -1.45 8.74
CA VAL A 35 -2.25 -1.12 7.39
C VAL A 35 -2.40 0.39 7.22
N SER A 36 -2.98 1.07 8.20
CA SER A 36 -3.16 2.53 8.15
C SER A 36 -1.82 3.27 8.10
N ASN A 37 -0.79 2.72 8.76
CA ASN A 37 0.57 3.23 8.65
C ASN A 37 1.15 2.97 7.27
N ILE A 38 1.06 1.76 6.72
CA ILE A 38 1.54 1.44 5.35
C ILE A 38 0.92 2.37 4.31
N LEU A 39 -0.37 2.69 4.46
CA LEU A 39 -1.10 3.63 3.61
C LEU A 39 -0.96 5.09 4.03
N SER A 40 -0.06 5.43 4.95
CA SER A 40 0.19 6.82 5.35
C SER A 40 1.22 7.46 4.42
N ASP A 41 1.10 8.77 4.19
CA ASP A 41 2.07 9.53 3.38
C ASP A 41 3.46 9.61 4.04
N LYS A 42 3.53 9.28 5.33
CA LYS A 42 4.76 9.22 6.12
C LYS A 42 5.44 7.86 6.07
N PHE A 43 4.80 6.85 5.49
CA PHE A 43 5.37 5.52 5.42
C PHE A 43 6.42 5.45 4.32
N VAL A 44 7.60 5.01 4.71
CA VAL A 44 8.68 4.69 3.77
C VAL A 44 8.42 3.26 3.31
N PRO A 45 8.21 3.01 2.01
CA PRO A 45 8.01 1.67 1.49
C PRO A 45 9.26 0.83 1.76
N ILE A 46 9.22 0.00 2.81
CA ILE A 46 10.26 -0.98 3.09
C ILE A 46 10.05 -2.15 2.16
N LYS A 47 11.14 -2.62 1.55
CA LYS A 47 11.13 -3.69 0.54
C LYS A 47 10.26 -4.90 0.95
N SER A 48 10.32 -5.34 2.21
CA SER A 48 9.52 -6.46 2.73
C SER A 48 8.01 -6.18 2.67
N ASN A 49 7.55 -5.07 3.24
CA ASN A 49 6.12 -4.78 3.37
C ASN A 49 5.47 -4.52 2.00
N VAL A 50 6.21 -3.89 1.08
CA VAL A 50 5.76 -3.69 -0.30
C VAL A 50 5.64 -5.02 -1.02
N VAL A 51 6.65 -5.90 -0.89
CA VAL A 51 6.64 -7.21 -1.53
C VAL A 51 5.49 -8.05 -0.99
N GLU A 52 5.28 -8.13 0.32
CA GLU A 52 4.16 -8.87 0.93
C GLU A 52 2.80 -8.34 0.46
N LEU A 53 2.63 -7.02 0.39
CA LEU A 53 1.40 -6.41 -0.09
C LEU A 53 1.16 -6.71 -1.58
N ALA A 54 2.22 -6.64 -2.38
CA ALA A 54 2.17 -6.94 -3.80
C ALA A 54 1.87 -8.42 -4.07
N GLU A 55 2.52 -9.32 -3.33
CA GLU A 55 2.26 -10.78 -3.37
C GLU A 55 0.83 -11.09 -2.98
N PHE A 56 0.32 -10.47 -1.90
CA PHE A 56 -1.07 -10.60 -1.50
C PHE A 56 -2.03 -10.22 -2.62
N PHE A 57 -1.74 -9.11 -3.31
CA PHE A 57 -2.53 -8.63 -4.45
C PHE A 57 -2.24 -9.35 -5.77
N GLY A 58 -1.18 -10.14 -5.86
CA GLY A 58 -0.74 -10.81 -7.08
C GLY A 58 -0.23 -9.82 -8.15
N VAL A 59 0.37 -8.71 -7.72
CA VAL A 59 0.89 -7.64 -8.59
C VAL A 59 2.38 -7.41 -8.36
N SER A 60 3.02 -6.60 -9.19
CA SER A 60 4.41 -6.21 -8.95
C SER A 60 4.52 -5.17 -7.82
N PRO A 61 5.55 -5.24 -6.95
CA PRO A 61 5.85 -4.21 -5.96
C PRO A 61 5.95 -2.81 -6.56
N LEU A 62 6.39 -2.71 -7.82
CA LEU A 62 6.52 -1.46 -8.55
C LEU A 62 5.18 -0.84 -8.97
N GLU A 63 4.10 -1.62 -9.02
CA GLU A 63 2.76 -1.10 -9.38
C GLU A 63 2.07 -0.41 -8.20
N ILE A 64 2.41 -0.80 -6.96
CA ILE A 64 1.80 -0.27 -5.74
C ILE A 64 2.65 0.81 -5.08
N VAL A 65 3.83 1.11 -5.63
CA VAL A 65 4.67 2.24 -5.22
C VAL A 65 4.70 3.27 -6.34
N LYS A 66 4.67 4.53 -5.96
CA LYS A 66 4.87 5.65 -6.87
C LYS A 66 6.07 6.46 -6.43
N GLU A 67 6.71 7.11 -7.40
CA GLU A 67 7.66 8.15 -7.09
C GLU A 67 6.90 9.28 -6.41
N LYS A 68 7.37 9.65 -5.21
CA LYS A 68 6.88 10.84 -4.55
C LYS A 68 7.43 11.99 -5.36
N ASP A 69 6.57 12.61 -6.17
CA ASP A 69 6.86 13.87 -6.82
C ASP A 69 7.36 14.83 -5.73
N LEU A 70 8.67 15.02 -5.68
CA LEU A 70 9.24 16.20 -5.07
C LEU A 70 8.83 17.33 -6.00
N LYS A 71 7.61 17.83 -5.83
CA LYS A 71 7.31 19.17 -6.31
C LYS A 71 8.27 20.08 -5.55
N GLU A 72 9.42 20.35 -6.16
CA GLU A 72 10.17 21.56 -5.91
C GLU A 72 9.14 22.68 -6.01
N ASN A 73 8.77 23.23 -4.86
CA ASN A 73 8.08 24.51 -4.80
C ASN A 73 8.97 25.50 -5.56
N LYS A 74 8.55 25.87 -6.76
CA LYS A 74 9.08 27.04 -7.47
C LYS A 74 8.43 28.30 -6.92
#